data_AF-A0A117SKN5-F1
#
_entry.id   AF-A0A117SKN5-F1
#
_cell.length_a   1.000
_cell.length_b   1.000
_cell.length_c   1.000
_cell.angle_alpha   90.00
_cell.angle_beta   90.00
_cell.angle_gamma   90.00
#
_symmetry.space_group_name_H-M   'P 1'
#
loop_
_entity.id
_entity.type
_entity.pdbx_description
1 polymer ?
#
loop_
_entity_poly.entity_id
_entity_poly.type
_entity_poly.pdbx_seq_one_letter_code
_entity_poly.pdbx_strand_id
1 'polypeptide(L)'
;MGLWGKDIARTKYVGQVYVDQLSSVKKEKETLQRIAVRCENCGNNDYYSIYETSRLFRVLNISLVQCDTVYYFSCPECNFGFKLELEEFKVLEQIALINSKYLEGHISKSEFESSLRSM
;
A
#
# COMPACT_ATOMS: atom_id res chain seq x y z
N MET A 1 -18.64 -35.22 -9.54
CA MET A 1 -19.05 -34.23 -8.52
C MET A 1 -17.93 -33.20 -8.39
N GLY A 2 -18.06 -32.08 -9.10
CA GLY A 2 -17.06 -31.00 -9.03
C GLY A 2 -17.33 -30.13 -7.81
N LEU A 3 -16.48 -30.22 -6.78
CA LEU A 3 -16.36 -29.15 -5.79
C LEU A 3 -15.62 -27.99 -6.46
N TRP A 4 -16.35 -27.18 -7.22
CA TRP A 4 -15.82 -25.96 -7.83
C TRP A 4 -15.57 -24.94 -6.73
N GLY A 5 -14.37 -24.95 -6.14
CA GLY A 5 -13.89 -23.83 -5.36
C GLY A 5 -13.80 -22.61 -6.28
N LYS A 6 -14.37 -21.48 -5.83
CA LYS A 6 -14.19 -20.19 -6.53
C LYS A 6 -13.08 -19.43 -5.83
N ASP A 7 -12.02 -19.13 -6.57
CA ASP A 7 -11.01 -18.16 -6.16
C ASP A 7 -11.63 -16.77 -6.17
N ILE A 8 -11.60 -16.10 -5.01
CA ILE A 8 -12.06 -14.72 -4.89
C ILE A 8 -10.85 -13.87 -4.51
N ALA A 9 -10.50 -12.93 -5.38
CA ALA A 9 -9.58 -11.86 -5.06
C ALA A 9 -10.36 -10.69 -4.46
N ARG A 10 -9.97 -10.25 -3.26
CA ARG A 10 -10.50 -9.05 -2.62
C ARG A 10 -9.38 -8.01 -2.53
N THR A 11 -9.51 -6.94 -3.30
CA THR A 11 -8.61 -5.79 -3.24
C THR A 11 -9.16 -4.75 -2.27
N LYS A 12 -8.31 -4.29 -1.36
CA LYS A 12 -8.56 -3.26 -0.37
C LYS A 12 -7.60 -2.10 -0.63
N TYR A 13 -8.15 -0.89 -0.70
CA TYR A 13 -7.35 0.32 -0.66
C TYR A 13 -6.84 0.55 0.77
N VAL A 14 -5.54 0.75 0.91
CA VAL A 14 -4.89 0.93 2.22
C VAL A 14 -4.68 2.42 2.50
N GLY A 15 -4.24 3.18 1.50
CA GLY A 15 -4.06 4.62 1.61
C GLY A 15 -3.07 5.17 0.58
N GLN A 16 -2.71 6.43 0.76
CA GLN A 16 -1.80 7.15 -0.13
C GLN A 16 -0.49 7.51 0.57
N VAL A 17 0.60 7.43 -0.17
CA VAL A 17 1.94 7.85 0.26
C VAL A 17 2.46 8.88 -0.71
N TYR A 18 2.85 10.04 -0.17
CA TYR A 18 3.33 11.15 -0.99
C TYR A 18 4.79 10.95 -1.41
N VAL A 19 5.12 11.47 -2.59
CA VAL A 19 6.44 11.32 -3.22
C VAL A 19 7.57 11.96 -2.41
N ASP A 20 7.29 13.07 -1.73
CA ASP A 20 8.21 13.73 -0.80
C ASP A 20 8.56 12.82 0.40
N GLN A 21 7.56 12.12 0.96
CA GLN A 21 7.74 11.18 2.08
C GLN A 21 8.57 9.96 1.67
N LEU A 22 8.34 9.41 0.47
CA LEU A 22 9.14 8.31 -0.08
C LEU A 22 10.63 8.65 -0.14
N SER A 23 10.96 9.89 -0.54
CA SER A 23 12.35 10.33 -0.67
C SER A 23 13.10 10.37 0.66
N SER A 24 12.40 10.72 1.76
CA SER A 24 12.96 10.74 3.11
C SER A 24 13.15 9.32 3.64
N VAL A 25 12.12 8.47 3.52
CA VAL A 25 12.15 7.11 4.06
C VAL A 25 13.15 6.22 3.32
N LYS A 26 13.36 6.46 2.02
CA LYS A 26 14.41 5.80 1.23
C LYS A 26 15.82 6.05 1.75
N LYS A 27 16.09 7.24 2.31
CA LYS A 27 17.41 7.56 2.86
C LYS A 27 17.65 6.83 4.17
N GLU A 28 16.59 6.57 4.91
CA GLU A 28 16.66 5.96 6.25
C GLU A 28 16.51 4.44 6.22
N LYS A 29 15.77 3.89 5.25
CA LYS A 29 15.46 2.46 5.13
C LYS A 29 15.87 1.93 3.77
N GLU A 30 16.87 1.04 3.76
CA GLU A 30 17.37 0.37 2.56
C GLU A 30 16.30 -0.48 1.84
N THR A 31 15.25 -0.89 2.55
CA THR A 31 14.18 -1.74 2.03
C THR A 31 13.40 -1.13 0.86
N LEU A 32 13.38 0.20 0.70
CA LEU A 32 12.60 0.86 -0.38
C LEU A 32 13.44 1.20 -1.63
N GLN A 33 14.70 0.79 -1.72
CA GLN A 33 15.63 1.26 -2.77
C GLN A 33 15.09 1.12 -4.19
N ARG A 34 14.38 0.03 -4.49
CA ARG A 34 13.84 -0.26 -5.84
C ARG A 34 12.63 0.60 -6.25
N ILE A 35 11.96 1.27 -5.31
CA ILE A 35 10.73 2.01 -5.60
C ILE A 35 11.09 3.37 -6.18
N ALA A 36 10.83 3.66 -7.45
CA ALA A 36 11.11 5.00 -7.98
C ALA A 36 10.35 6.10 -7.21
N VAL A 37 11.05 7.20 -6.91
CA VAL A 37 10.47 8.35 -6.18
C VAL A 37 9.30 8.94 -6.98
N ARG A 38 9.45 9.04 -8.30
CA ARG A 38 8.38 9.41 -9.23
C ARG A 38 8.04 8.22 -10.11
N CYS A 39 6.83 8.23 -10.67
CA CYS A 39 6.36 7.16 -11.53
C CYS A 39 7.29 7.01 -12.74
N GLU A 40 7.81 5.81 -12.97
CA GLU A 40 8.71 5.52 -14.10
C GLU A 40 8.01 5.64 -15.46
N ASN A 41 6.68 5.52 -15.48
CA ASN A 41 5.89 5.54 -16.71
C ASN A 41 5.45 6.96 -17.11
N CYS A 42 4.79 7.71 -16.21
CA CYS A 42 4.31 9.06 -16.53
C CYS A 42 5.22 10.19 -16.03
N GLY A 43 6.20 9.90 -15.18
CA GLY A 43 7.13 10.89 -14.63
C GLY A 43 6.50 11.90 -13.66
N ASN A 44 5.18 11.90 -13.50
CA ASN A 44 4.45 12.91 -12.78
C ASN A 44 3.36 12.27 -11.91
N ASN A 45 3.60 12.26 -10.60
CA ASN A 45 2.62 11.87 -9.59
C ASN A 45 2.98 12.56 -8.26
N ASP A 46 1.98 13.08 -7.56
CA ASP A 46 2.17 13.69 -6.24
C ASP A 46 2.19 12.62 -5.13
N TYR A 47 1.50 11.51 -5.36
CA TYR A 47 1.41 10.38 -4.45
C TYR A 47 1.27 9.06 -5.20
N TYR A 48 1.41 7.98 -4.44
CA TYR A 48 1.11 6.63 -4.87
C TYR A 48 0.03 6.03 -3.97
N SER A 49 -0.80 5.18 -4.56
CA SER A 49 -1.86 4.44 -3.89
C SER A 49 -1.39 3.04 -3.55
N ILE A 50 -1.66 2.62 -2.32
CA ILE A 50 -1.32 1.28 -1.82
C ILE A 50 -2.57 0.42 -1.77
N TYR A 51 -2.44 -0.80 -2.28
CA TYR A 51 -3.50 -1.79 -2.26
C TYR A 51 -3.01 -3.10 -1.66
N GLU A 52 -3.89 -3.73 -0.90
CA GLU A 52 -3.74 -5.10 -0.43
C GLU A 52 -4.75 -5.97 -1.18
N THR A 53 -4.28 -7.03 -1.85
CA THR A 53 -5.16 -7.99 -2.52
C THR A 53 -5.01 -9.35 -1.87
N SER A 54 -6.07 -9.77 -1.18
CA SER A 54 -6.13 -11.06 -0.50
C SER A 54 -6.92 -12.05 -1.34
N ARG A 55 -6.34 -13.23 -1.58
CA ARG A 55 -6.98 -14.36 -2.27
C ARG A 55 -7.59 -15.30 -1.25
N LEU A 56 -8.90 -15.50 -1.35
CA LEU A 56 -9.68 -16.35 -0.46
C LEU A 56 -10.18 -17.55 -1.25
N PHE A 57 -9.92 -18.75 -0.72
CA PHE A 57 -10.48 -19.98 -1.28
C PHE A 57 -11.83 -20.27 -0.60
N ARG A 58 -12.88 -20.37 -1.40
CA ARG A 58 -14.21 -20.78 -0.93
C ARG A 58 -14.45 -22.25 -1.25
N VAL A 59 -14.75 -23.05 -0.22
CA VAL A 59 -15.31 -24.40 -0.38
C VAL A 59 -16.74 -24.37 0.14
N LEU A 60 -17.69 -24.83 -0.69
CA LEU A 60 -19.12 -24.94 -0.32
C LEU A 60 -19.71 -23.62 0.25
N ASN A 61 -19.39 -22.47 -0.37
CA ASN A 61 -19.83 -21.12 0.05
C ASN A 61 -19.33 -20.62 1.41
N ILE A 62 -18.44 -21.34 2.10
CA ILE A 62 -17.79 -20.88 3.33
C ILE A 62 -16.37 -20.40 2.96
N SER A 63 -16.04 -19.16 3.33
CA SER A 63 -14.68 -18.62 3.15
C SER A 63 -13.79 -19.23 4.22
N LEU A 64 -12.99 -20.23 3.86
CA LEU A 64 -12.33 -21.09 4.86
C LEU A 64 -10.89 -20.67 5.17
N VAL A 65 -10.12 -20.20 4.18
CA VAL A 65 -8.70 -19.87 4.39
C VAL A 65 -8.26 -18.74 3.44
N GLN A 66 -7.54 -17.75 3.96
CA GLN A 66 -6.78 -16.77 3.18
C GLN A 66 -5.50 -17.45 2.68
N CYS A 67 -5.39 -17.63 1.37
CA CYS A 67 -4.32 -18.43 0.78
C CYS A 67 -3.10 -17.59 0.43
N ASP A 68 -3.31 -16.36 -0.03
CA ASP A 68 -2.24 -15.49 -0.48
C ASP A 68 -2.64 -14.03 -0.30
N THR A 69 -1.66 -13.18 -0.01
CA THR A 69 -1.83 -11.73 0.11
C THR A 69 -0.76 -11.07 -0.72
N VAL A 70 -1.19 -10.29 -1.70
CA VAL A 70 -0.30 -9.56 -2.57
C VAL A 70 -0.50 -8.07 -2.38
N TYR A 71 0.58 -7.38 -2.08
CA TYR A 71 0.62 -5.95 -1.89
C TYR A 71 1.03 -5.27 -3.19
N TYR A 72 0.34 -4.19 -3.56
CA TYR A 72 0.59 -3.45 -4.78
C TYR A 72 0.72 -1.96 -4.50
N PHE A 73 1.63 -1.34 -5.24
CA PHE A 73 1.85 0.10 -5.26
C PHE A 73 1.49 0.61 -6.64
N SER A 74 0.64 1.62 -6.75
CA SER A 74 0.15 2.11 -8.05
C SER A 74 0.17 3.63 -8.14
N CYS A 75 0.56 4.14 -9.30
CA CYS A 75 0.40 5.53 -9.67
C CYS A 75 -1.09 5.80 -9.98
N PRO A 76 -1.71 6.83 -9.41
CA PRO A 76 -3.11 7.18 -9.69
C PRO A 76 -3.32 7.73 -11.12
N GLU A 77 -2.29 8.33 -11.72
CA GLU A 77 -2.40 9.01 -13.02
C GLU A 77 -2.42 8.02 -14.20
N CYS A 78 -1.49 7.07 -14.20
CA CYS A 78 -1.30 6.14 -15.34
C CYS A 78 -1.61 4.68 -15.00
N ASN A 79 -2.03 4.38 -13.77
CA ASN A 79 -2.26 3.02 -13.26
C ASN A 79 -1.04 2.09 -13.38
N PHE A 80 0.16 2.66 -13.57
CA PHE A 80 1.39 1.89 -13.49
C PHE A 80 1.62 1.50 -12.04
N GLY A 81 1.73 0.20 -11.79
CA GLY A 81 1.98 -0.31 -10.46
C GLY A 81 2.88 -1.53 -10.47
N PHE A 82 3.48 -1.79 -9.32
CA PHE A 82 4.37 -2.92 -9.11
C PHE A 82 4.03 -3.59 -7.78
N LYS A 83 4.38 -4.87 -7.68
CA LYS A 83 4.18 -5.66 -6.47
C LYS A 83 5.17 -5.24 -5.39
N LEU A 84 4.71 -5.07 -4.16
CA LEU A 84 5.50 -4.81 -2.97
C LEU A 84 5.83 -6.10 -2.24
N GLU A 85 7.02 -6.15 -1.64
CA GLU A 85 7.36 -7.14 -0.62
C GLU A 85 6.72 -6.77 0.72
N LEU A 86 6.56 -7.74 1.61
CA LEU A 86 5.89 -7.54 2.89
C LEU A 86 6.56 -6.44 3.74
N GLU A 87 7.89 -6.37 3.73
CA GLU A 87 8.65 -5.39 4.51
C GLU A 87 8.44 -3.96 3.99
N GLU A 88 8.45 -3.79 2.67
CA GLU A 88 8.17 -2.51 2.03
C GLU A 88 6.73 -2.06 2.28
N PHE A 89 5.78 -3.01 2.18
CA PHE A 89 4.39 -2.75 2.46
C PHE A 89 4.18 -2.24 3.89
N LYS A 90 4.78 -2.88 4.91
CA LYS A 90 4.62 -2.45 6.31
C LYS A 90 5.10 -1.03 6.56
N VAL A 91 6.23 -0.64 5.94
CA VAL A 91 6.76 0.72 6.06
C VAL A 91 5.80 1.71 5.41
N LEU A 92 5.32 1.41 4.20
CA LEU A 92 4.44 2.29 3.45
C LEU A 92 3.03 2.36 4.06
N GLU A 93 2.54 1.28 4.66
CA GLU A 93 1.27 1.22 5.39
C GLU A 93 1.27 2.18 6.59
N GLN A 94 2.36 2.22 7.36
CA GLN A 94 2.47 3.16 8.50
C GLN A 94 2.33 4.62 8.05
N ILE A 95 2.99 4.99 6.96
CA ILE A 95 2.92 6.34 6.38
C ILE A 95 1.49 6.62 5.90
N ALA A 96 0.89 5.67 5.17
CA ALA A 96 -0.46 5.79 4.66
C ALA A 96 -1.49 5.96 5.79
N LEU A 97 -1.33 5.25 6.91
CA LEU A 97 -2.19 5.39 8.08
C LEU A 97 -2.04 6.76 8.75
N ILE A 98 -0.82 7.29 8.87
CA ILE A 98 -0.57 8.63 9.40
C ILE A 98 -1.23 9.69 8.48
N ASN A 99 -1.06 9.54 7.17
CA ASN A 99 -1.68 10.42 6.18
C ASN A 99 -3.20 10.37 6.26
N SER A 100 -3.81 9.18 6.37
CA SER A 100 -5.27 9.02 6.49
C SER A 100 -5.79 9.73 7.73
N LYS A 101 -5.15 9.52 8.88
CA LYS A 101 -5.52 10.19 10.14
C LYS A 101 -5.45 11.71 10.02
N TYR A 102 -4.44 12.24 9.33
CA TYR A 102 -4.31 13.68 9.13
C TYR A 102 -5.40 14.23 8.20
N LEU A 103 -5.66 13.54 7.09
CA LEU A 103 -6.70 13.92 6.12
C LEU A 103 -8.12 13.84 6.70
N GLU A 104 -8.38 12.86 7.56
CA GLU A 104 -9.63 12.70 8.29
C GLU A 104 -9.78 13.69 9.46
N GLY A 105 -8.73 14.48 9.75
CA GLY A 105 -8.72 15.46 10.84
C GLY A 105 -8.61 14.84 12.24
N HIS A 106 -8.20 13.57 12.34
CA HIS A 106 -7.99 12.88 13.60
C HIS A 106 -6.70 13.28 14.33
N ILE A 107 -5.72 13.83 13.60
CA ILE A 107 -4.46 14.34 14.17
C ILE A 107 -4.17 15.76 13.68
N SER A 108 -3.56 16.57 14.53
CA SER A 108 -3.11 17.92 14.19
C SER A 108 -1.88 17.89 13.29
N LYS A 109 -1.57 19.03 12.65
CA LYS A 109 -0.36 19.19 11.82
C LYS A 109 0.92 18.89 12.61
N SER A 110 1.01 19.31 13.87
CA SER A 110 2.16 19.03 14.73
C SER A 110 2.32 17.54 15.04
N GLU A 111 1.23 16.82 15.26
CA GLU A 111 1.26 15.37 15.49
C GLU A 111 1.61 14.59 14.23
N PHE A 112 1.13 15.05 13.08
CA PHE A 112 1.50 14.52 11.77
C PHE A 112 3.01 14.62 11.51
N GLU A 113 3.58 15.81 11.67
CA GLU A 113 5.02 16.05 11.49
C GLU A 113 5.88 15.26 12.49
N SER A 114 5.43 15.16 13.74
CA SER A 114 6.11 14.37 14.77
C SER A 114 6.11 12.87 14.44
N SER A 115 4.95 12.34 14.03
CA SER A 115 4.78 10.92 13.69
C SER A 115 5.65 10.49 12.51
N LEU A 116 5.79 11.36 11.49
CA LEU A 116 6.67 11.11 10.35
C LEU A 116 8.15 11.15 10.73
N ARG A 117 8.55 11.95 11.73
CA ARG A 117 9.95 12.02 12.20
C ARG A 117 10.35 10.88 13.13
N SER A 118 9.39 10.26 13.81
CA SER A 118 9.63 9.15 14.75
C SER A 118 9.65 7.77 14.10
N MET A 119 9.51 7.70 12.76
CA MET A 119 9.42 6.47 11.97
C MET A 119 10.78 5.88 11.61
#